data_AF-A0A401FQC6-F1
#
_entry.id   AF-A0A401FQC6-F1
#
_cell.length_a   1.000
_cell.length_b   1.000
_cell.length_c   1.000
_cell.angle_alpha   90.00
_cell.angle_beta   90.00
_cell.angle_gamma   90.00
#
_symmetry.space_group_name_H-M   'P 1'
#
loop_
_entity.id
_entity.type
_entity.pdbx_description
1 polymer ?
#
loop_
_entity_poly.entity_id
_entity_poly.type
_entity_poly.pdbx_seq_one_letter_code
_entity_poly.pdbx_strand_id
1 'polypeptide(L)'
;MFWCLPDNSKCEWRKLEYFVKQYNKISEANYTLAECLDVFDSKKPQPEIKLKAFGKKDIVIEHKIITWPPNYLKLHRAQHDLIDCFIEKIRAEFQDDLYVLEILSDDIVPKKRTIQEWANTIAKIVINNRDRIRITGGICSSNPIRWFFKRLPDCERDDNVPQQGVGVYVNGPFDEISIDNFESESRKIKDGVKDILVSHLEKASVKFTNYNNCIRIFITEVYGEHPLLSHELIEKILPSINQPSNIDQIWVGYPRWTIENDYEKVYKILSK
;
A
#
# COMPACT_ATOMS: atom_id res chain seq x y z
N MET A 1 -8.91 4.29 -9.92
CA MET A 1 -7.44 4.46 -9.81
C MET A 1 -7.01 3.93 -8.45
N PHE A 2 -6.56 2.68 -8.38
CA PHE A 2 -6.09 2.06 -7.14
C PHE A 2 -4.73 2.66 -6.77
N TRP A 3 -4.59 3.15 -5.53
CA TRP A 3 -3.29 3.63 -5.05
C TRP A 3 -2.30 2.47 -5.13
N CYS A 4 -1.32 2.56 -6.04
CA CYS A 4 -0.25 1.56 -6.15
C CYS A 4 0.72 1.69 -4.97
N LEU A 5 1.21 2.90 -4.66
CA LEU A 5 2.03 3.15 -3.48
C LEU A 5 1.55 4.39 -2.71
N PRO A 6 1.66 4.41 -1.37
CA PRO A 6 1.41 5.63 -0.61
C PRO A 6 2.43 6.70 -0.99
N ASP A 7 1.99 7.97 -1.01
CA ASP A 7 2.85 9.11 -1.31
C ASP A 7 4.08 9.14 -0.38
N ASN A 8 5.27 9.41 -0.95
CA ASN A 8 6.54 9.52 -0.22
C ASN A 8 6.88 10.99 0.11
N SER A 9 5.90 11.89 0.14
CA SER A 9 6.05 13.28 0.52
C SER A 9 6.76 13.41 1.87
N LYS A 10 7.73 14.34 1.97
CA LYS A 10 8.46 14.58 3.24
C LYS A 10 7.56 14.98 4.40
N CYS A 11 6.47 15.72 4.13
CA CYS A 11 5.47 16.08 5.13
C CYS A 11 4.13 15.46 4.77
N GLU A 12 3.51 14.77 5.74
CA GLU A 12 2.24 14.07 5.61
C GLU A 12 1.01 14.99 5.46
N TRP A 13 1.16 16.32 5.50
CA TRP A 13 0.04 17.28 5.48
C TRP A 13 -0.97 17.03 4.36
N ARG A 14 -0.50 16.75 3.13
CA ARG A 14 -1.40 16.50 1.99
C ARG A 14 -2.32 15.30 2.21
N LYS A 15 -1.86 14.28 2.94
CA LYS A 15 -2.66 13.09 3.28
C LYS A 15 -3.66 13.40 4.39
N LEU A 16 -3.30 14.29 5.31
CA LEU A 16 -4.09 14.61 6.51
C LEU A 16 -5.00 15.83 6.34
N GLU A 17 -4.87 16.61 5.26
CA GLU A 17 -5.68 17.81 5.03
C GLU A 17 -7.19 17.50 5.07
N TYR A 18 -7.60 16.38 4.44
CA TYR A 18 -8.99 15.98 4.42
C TYR A 18 -9.48 15.54 5.82
N PHE A 19 -8.67 14.81 6.58
CA PHE A 19 -8.95 14.52 7.98
C PHE A 19 -9.19 15.82 8.77
N VAL A 20 -8.31 16.81 8.64
CA VAL A 20 -8.42 18.08 9.38
C VAL A 20 -9.67 18.84 8.98
N LYS A 21 -10.04 18.85 7.70
CA LYS A 21 -11.32 19.42 7.22
C LYS A 21 -12.52 18.74 7.88
N GLN A 22 -12.53 17.41 7.98
CA GLN A 22 -13.60 16.67 8.67
C GLN A 22 -13.59 16.94 10.18
N TYR A 23 -12.42 16.92 10.80
CA TYR A 23 -12.26 17.17 12.23
C TYR A 23 -12.75 18.56 12.63
N ASN A 24 -12.42 19.60 11.85
CA ASN A 24 -12.90 20.97 12.06
C ASN A 24 -14.42 21.07 12.00
N LYS A 25 -15.07 20.36 11.08
CA LYS A 25 -16.54 20.29 11.00
C LYS A 25 -17.13 19.61 12.24
N ILE A 26 -16.54 18.51 12.70
CA ILE A 26 -17.04 17.73 13.85
C ILE A 26 -16.83 18.47 15.17
N SER A 27 -15.71 19.18 15.32
CA SER A 27 -15.30 19.86 16.55
C SER A 27 -15.67 21.34 16.61
N GLU A 28 -16.36 21.86 15.57
CA GLU A 28 -16.68 23.28 15.40
C GLU A 28 -15.45 24.17 15.63
N ALA A 29 -14.34 23.81 14.98
CA ALA A 29 -13.04 24.45 15.14
C ALA A 29 -12.43 24.83 13.78
N ASN A 30 -11.35 25.61 13.83
CA ASN A 30 -10.60 26.09 12.66
C ASN A 30 -9.12 25.75 12.79
N TYR A 31 -8.80 24.47 12.98
CA TYR A 31 -7.42 24.01 13.03
C TYR A 31 -6.77 24.15 11.65
N THR A 32 -5.58 24.74 11.65
CA THR A 32 -4.70 24.84 10.47
C THR A 32 -3.34 24.23 10.78
N LEU A 33 -2.63 23.79 9.73
CA LEU A 33 -1.26 23.32 9.87
C LEU A 33 -0.39 24.42 10.51
N ALA A 34 0.29 24.07 11.59
CA ALA A 34 1.32 24.91 12.17
C ALA A 34 2.70 24.43 11.75
N GLU A 35 2.98 23.14 11.91
CA GLU A 35 4.33 22.57 11.72
C GLU A 35 4.24 21.11 11.22
N CYS A 36 5.14 20.73 10.30
CA CYS A 36 5.45 19.33 9.99
C CYS A 36 6.61 18.89 10.90
N LEU A 37 6.30 18.21 11.99
CA LEU A 37 7.23 17.99 13.09
C LEU A 37 8.31 16.94 12.74
N ASP A 38 7.95 15.95 11.93
CA ASP A 38 8.83 14.90 11.40
C ASP A 38 9.92 15.45 10.44
N VAL A 39 9.62 16.49 9.69
CA VAL A 39 10.57 17.20 8.81
C VAL A 39 11.50 18.11 9.60
N PHE A 40 10.98 18.75 10.65
CA PHE A 40 11.70 19.80 11.38
C PHE A 40 12.83 19.26 12.27
N ASP A 41 12.57 18.18 13.02
CA ASP A 41 13.59 17.54 13.88
C ASP A 41 13.54 16.01 13.75
N SER A 42 14.11 15.51 12.64
CA SER A 42 14.18 14.08 12.35
C SER A 42 15.12 13.29 13.29
N LYS A 43 15.84 13.96 14.20
CA LYS A 43 16.80 13.31 15.12
C LYS A 43 16.13 12.79 16.38
N LYS A 44 14.87 13.15 16.62
CA LYS A 44 14.10 12.72 17.78
C LYS A 44 12.76 12.11 17.34
N PRO A 45 12.18 11.20 18.12
CA PRO A 45 10.81 10.75 17.89
C PRO A 45 9.85 11.93 17.98
N GLN A 46 9.23 12.30 16.85
CA GLN A 46 8.23 13.36 16.77
C GLN A 46 6.95 12.80 16.11
N PRO A 47 5.76 13.31 16.47
CA PRO A 47 4.55 13.15 15.67
C PRO A 47 4.76 13.66 14.24
N GLU A 48 3.84 13.36 13.32
CA GLU A 48 3.97 13.80 11.93
C GLU A 48 3.68 15.31 11.81
N ILE A 49 2.57 15.79 12.36
CA ILE A 49 2.17 17.20 12.24
C ILE A 49 1.62 17.81 13.52
N LYS A 50 1.70 19.14 13.61
CA LYS A 50 1.07 19.97 14.63
C LYS A 50 0.05 20.91 14.00
N LEU A 51 -1.12 21.03 14.62
CA LEU A 51 -2.19 21.95 14.26
C LEU A 51 -2.44 22.96 15.37
N LYS A 52 -2.86 24.16 14.98
CA LYS A 52 -3.25 25.25 15.89
C LYS A 52 -4.62 25.80 15.51
N ALA A 53 -5.38 26.21 16.51
CA ALA A 53 -6.62 26.97 16.35
C ALA A 53 -6.70 28.03 17.46
N PHE A 54 -7.22 29.21 17.12
CA PHE A 54 -7.35 30.30 18.08
C PHE A 54 -8.28 29.90 19.24
N GLY A 55 -7.81 30.10 20.48
CA GLY A 55 -8.59 29.82 21.69
C GLY A 55 -8.83 28.32 21.97
N LYS A 56 -8.16 27.41 21.27
CA LYS A 56 -8.27 25.95 21.46
C LYS A 56 -6.90 25.35 21.79
N LYS A 57 -6.91 24.14 22.37
CA LYS A 57 -5.70 23.34 22.62
C LYS A 57 -5.11 22.92 21.27
N ASP A 58 -3.79 23.05 21.10
CA ASP A 58 -3.06 22.56 19.92
C ASP A 58 -3.29 21.06 19.73
N ILE A 59 -3.19 20.56 18.49
CA ILE A 59 -3.30 19.13 18.17
C ILE A 59 -1.95 18.65 17.64
N VAL A 60 -1.51 17.46 18.05
CA VAL A 60 -0.46 16.72 17.36
C VAL A 60 -1.01 15.41 16.83
N ILE A 61 -0.60 15.04 15.63
CA ILE A 61 -1.11 13.88 14.91
C ILE A 61 0.05 12.94 14.58
N GLU A 62 -0.12 11.67 14.94
CA GLU A 62 0.69 10.57 14.43
C GLU A 62 -0.13 9.77 13.42
N HIS A 63 0.40 9.55 12.22
CA HIS A 63 -0.26 8.79 11.16
C HIS A 63 0.52 7.52 10.83
N LYS A 64 -0.15 6.37 10.79
CA LYS A 64 0.48 5.07 10.49
C LYS A 64 -0.38 4.19 9.57
N ILE A 65 0.28 3.67 8.54
CA ILE A 65 -0.34 2.72 7.60
C ILE A 65 -0.09 1.30 8.08
N ILE A 66 -1.13 0.48 8.10
CA ILE A 66 -1.07 -0.95 8.38
C ILE A 66 -1.18 -1.71 7.06
N THR A 67 -0.21 -2.58 6.78
CA THR A 67 -0.22 -3.45 5.61
C THR A 67 -0.09 -4.91 6.00
N TRP A 68 -0.70 -5.79 5.21
CA TRP A 68 -0.49 -7.23 5.34
C TRP A 68 -0.15 -7.85 3.98
N PRO A 69 0.91 -8.67 3.90
CA PRO A 69 1.92 -8.91 4.94
C PRO A 69 2.70 -7.63 5.30
N PRO A 70 3.47 -7.60 6.41
CA PRO A 70 4.18 -6.39 6.86
C PRO A 70 5.16 -5.80 5.82
N ASN A 71 5.65 -6.62 4.90
CA ASN A 71 6.54 -6.22 3.81
C ASN A 71 5.83 -5.90 2.49
N TYR A 72 4.48 -5.84 2.47
CA TYR A 72 3.68 -5.64 1.25
C TYR A 72 4.16 -4.45 0.42
N LEU A 73 4.31 -3.25 1.02
CA LEU A 73 4.76 -2.06 0.28
C LEU A 73 6.14 -2.23 -0.37
N LYS A 74 7.03 -2.97 0.30
CA LYS A 74 8.38 -3.24 -0.20
C LYS A 74 8.33 -4.21 -1.38
N LEU A 75 7.48 -5.23 -1.29
CA LEU A 75 7.24 -6.20 -2.36
C LEU A 75 6.55 -5.53 -3.57
N HIS A 76 5.50 -4.75 -3.33
CA HIS A 76 4.78 -4.06 -4.39
C HIS A 76 5.66 -3.06 -5.14
N ARG A 77 6.52 -2.31 -4.43
CA ARG A 77 7.54 -1.47 -5.10
C ARG A 77 8.51 -2.29 -5.95
N ALA A 78 8.93 -3.46 -5.47
CA ALA A 78 9.80 -4.36 -6.22
C ALA A 78 9.13 -4.92 -7.48
N GLN A 79 7.81 -5.16 -7.44
CA GLN A 79 7.01 -5.53 -8.61
C GLN A 79 7.02 -4.41 -9.65
N HIS A 80 6.74 -3.16 -9.26
CA HIS A 80 6.84 -2.00 -10.15
C HIS A 80 8.24 -1.85 -10.76
N ASP A 81 9.29 -1.92 -9.95
CA ASP A 81 10.69 -1.85 -10.42
C ASP A 81 10.99 -2.94 -11.47
N LEU A 82 10.43 -4.15 -11.31
CA LEU A 82 10.60 -5.24 -12.26
C LEU A 82 9.85 -4.97 -13.56
N ILE A 83 8.57 -4.60 -13.44
CA ILE A 83 7.66 -4.31 -14.56
C ILE A 83 8.26 -3.20 -15.43
N ASP A 84 8.61 -2.06 -14.82
CA ASP A 84 9.17 -0.91 -15.52
C ASP A 84 10.46 -1.29 -16.26
N CYS A 85 11.37 -1.99 -15.58
CA CYS A 85 12.65 -2.39 -16.16
C CYS A 85 12.49 -3.39 -17.31
N PHE A 86 11.52 -4.30 -17.22
CA PHE A 86 11.22 -5.27 -18.28
C PHE A 86 10.56 -4.59 -19.48
N ILE A 87 9.52 -3.80 -19.25
CA ILE A 87 8.75 -3.10 -20.30
C ILE A 87 9.65 -2.15 -21.09
N GLU A 88 10.52 -1.39 -20.42
CA GLU A 88 11.46 -0.47 -21.06
C GLU A 88 12.30 -1.17 -22.15
N LYS A 89 12.68 -2.44 -21.90
CA LYS A 89 13.57 -3.21 -22.79
C LYS A 89 12.85 -3.89 -23.94
N ILE A 90 11.60 -4.30 -23.72
CA ILE A 90 10.92 -5.20 -24.64
C ILE A 90 9.91 -4.49 -25.56
N ARG A 91 9.40 -3.32 -25.15
CA ARG A 91 8.31 -2.59 -25.84
C ARG A 91 8.56 -2.29 -27.33
N ALA A 92 9.82 -2.23 -27.76
CA ALA A 92 10.17 -1.96 -29.15
C ALA A 92 10.05 -3.21 -30.04
N GLU A 93 10.17 -4.40 -29.46
CA GLU A 93 10.25 -5.67 -30.20
C GLU A 93 8.88 -6.33 -30.41
N PHE A 94 7.89 -5.98 -29.58
CA PHE A 94 6.56 -6.58 -29.54
C PHE A 94 5.47 -5.49 -29.62
N GLN A 95 5.23 -5.01 -30.84
CA GLN A 95 4.20 -3.99 -31.15
C GLN A 95 3.14 -4.51 -32.11
N ASP A 96 3.36 -5.70 -32.66
CA ASP A 96 2.51 -6.34 -33.68
C ASP A 96 1.23 -6.93 -33.09
N ASP A 97 1.21 -7.18 -31.79
CA ASP A 97 0.03 -7.64 -31.07
C ASP A 97 0.18 -7.39 -29.56
N LEU A 98 -0.78 -7.85 -28.76
CA LEU A 98 -0.72 -7.85 -27.32
C LEU A 98 0.02 -9.10 -26.78
N TYR A 99 1.04 -8.85 -25.97
CA TYR A 99 1.81 -9.87 -25.28
C TYR A 99 1.78 -9.62 -23.77
N VAL A 100 1.87 -10.68 -22.98
CA VAL A 100 1.86 -10.59 -21.52
C VAL A 100 3.00 -11.38 -20.92
N LEU A 101 3.62 -10.80 -19.91
CA LEU A 101 4.53 -11.50 -19.00
C LEU A 101 3.76 -11.86 -17.72
N GLU A 102 3.60 -13.13 -17.45
CA GLU A 102 3.06 -13.64 -16.19
C GLU A 102 4.21 -14.00 -15.25
N ILE A 103 4.18 -13.49 -14.02
CA ILE A 103 5.17 -13.76 -12.96
C ILE A 103 4.44 -14.10 -11.66
N LEU A 104 5.04 -14.97 -10.85
CA LEU A 104 4.55 -15.26 -9.50
C LEU A 104 5.15 -14.26 -8.50
N SER A 105 4.28 -13.60 -7.72
CA SER A 105 4.67 -12.61 -6.70
C SER A 105 5.65 -13.18 -5.66
N ASP A 106 5.47 -14.45 -5.28
CA ASP A 106 6.27 -15.13 -4.25
C ASP A 106 7.75 -15.30 -4.64
N ASP A 107 8.06 -15.29 -5.94
CA ASP A 107 9.45 -15.38 -6.41
C ASP A 107 10.17 -14.03 -6.33
N ILE A 108 9.45 -12.93 -6.12
CA ILE A 108 10.01 -11.58 -6.17
C ILE A 108 10.72 -11.24 -4.85
N VAL A 109 12.05 -11.13 -4.91
CA VAL A 109 12.86 -10.69 -3.78
C VAL A 109 13.11 -9.18 -3.88
N PRO A 110 12.76 -8.38 -2.85
CA PRO A 110 12.84 -6.92 -2.91
C PRO A 110 14.27 -6.40 -2.71
N LYS A 111 15.13 -6.67 -3.70
CA LYS A 111 16.52 -6.22 -3.82
C LYS A 111 16.70 -5.59 -5.19
N LYS A 112 16.84 -4.27 -5.25
CA LYS A 112 16.87 -3.48 -6.49
C LYS A 112 17.82 -4.04 -7.57
N ARG A 113 19.06 -4.34 -7.19
CA ARG A 113 20.07 -4.89 -8.12
C ARG A 113 19.61 -6.23 -8.70
N THR A 114 19.11 -7.12 -7.84
CA THR A 114 18.60 -8.43 -8.23
C THR A 114 17.39 -8.31 -9.17
N ILE A 115 16.45 -7.42 -8.86
CA ILE A 115 15.27 -7.15 -9.70
C ILE A 115 15.68 -6.69 -11.10
N GLN A 116 16.62 -5.74 -11.18
CA GLN A 116 17.13 -5.26 -12.46
C GLN A 116 17.86 -6.37 -13.23
N GLU A 117 18.70 -7.18 -12.58
CA GLU A 117 19.35 -8.33 -13.19
C GLU A 117 18.34 -9.35 -13.72
N TRP A 118 17.25 -9.58 -12.98
CA TRP A 118 16.17 -10.46 -13.40
C TRP A 118 15.41 -9.94 -14.62
N ALA A 119 14.91 -8.71 -14.56
CA ALA A 119 14.22 -8.07 -15.68
C ALA A 119 15.08 -8.07 -16.95
N ASN A 120 16.39 -7.76 -16.82
CA ASN A 120 17.35 -7.84 -17.92
C ASN A 120 17.49 -9.25 -18.50
N THR A 121 17.58 -10.26 -17.64
CA THR A 121 17.76 -11.65 -18.06
C THR A 121 16.53 -12.16 -18.80
N ILE A 122 15.35 -11.93 -18.24
CA ILE A 122 14.07 -12.30 -18.85
C ILE A 122 13.92 -11.59 -20.21
N ALA A 123 14.10 -10.26 -20.26
CA ALA A 123 13.99 -9.50 -21.50
C ALA A 123 14.92 -10.03 -22.60
N LYS A 124 16.19 -10.31 -22.28
CA LYS A 124 17.15 -10.89 -23.24
C LYS A 124 16.67 -12.23 -23.80
N ILE A 125 16.17 -13.11 -22.95
CA ILE A 125 15.67 -14.42 -23.38
C ILE A 125 14.46 -14.25 -24.30
N VAL A 126 13.52 -13.38 -23.93
CA VAL A 126 12.31 -13.11 -24.73
C VAL A 126 12.68 -12.53 -26.10
N ILE A 127 13.56 -11.52 -26.13
CA ILE A 127 14.02 -10.90 -27.39
C ILE A 127 14.71 -11.93 -28.29
N ASN A 128 15.61 -12.75 -27.73
CA ASN A 128 16.32 -13.79 -28.49
C ASN A 128 15.38 -14.89 -29.04
N ASN A 129 14.17 -15.02 -28.50
CA ASN A 129 13.18 -16.02 -28.91
C ASN A 129 11.94 -15.39 -29.55
N ARG A 130 12.02 -14.12 -29.96
CA ARG A 130 10.94 -13.33 -30.57
C ARG A 130 10.13 -14.11 -31.62
N ASP A 131 10.80 -14.63 -32.65
CA ASP A 131 10.10 -15.25 -33.77
C ASP A 131 9.46 -16.58 -33.36
N ARG A 132 10.09 -17.30 -32.42
CA ARG A 132 9.52 -18.50 -31.82
C ARG A 132 8.25 -18.17 -31.04
N ILE A 133 8.24 -17.13 -30.22
CA ILE A 133 7.06 -16.71 -29.43
C ILE A 133 5.86 -16.44 -30.35
N ARG A 134 6.10 -15.76 -31.49
CA ARG A 134 5.05 -15.47 -32.48
C ARG A 134 4.44 -16.74 -33.10
N ILE A 135 5.25 -17.77 -33.29
CA ILE A 135 4.84 -19.03 -33.92
C ILE A 135 4.20 -19.99 -32.91
N THR A 136 4.82 -20.14 -31.73
CA THR A 136 4.42 -21.15 -30.73
C THR A 136 3.48 -20.62 -29.66
N GLY A 137 3.18 -19.33 -29.65
CA GLY A 137 2.27 -18.67 -28.71
C GLY A 137 2.91 -18.20 -27.41
N GLY A 138 4.07 -18.75 -27.02
CA GLY A 138 4.78 -18.30 -25.81
C GLY A 138 6.02 -19.12 -25.46
N ILE A 139 6.73 -18.67 -24.42
CA ILE A 139 7.88 -19.34 -23.80
C ILE A 139 7.86 -19.14 -22.28
N CYS A 140 8.32 -20.12 -21.51
CA CYS A 140 8.44 -20.03 -20.06
C CYS A 140 9.87 -20.36 -19.59
N SER A 141 10.19 -19.92 -18.38
CA SER A 141 11.38 -20.38 -17.68
C SER A 141 11.18 -20.27 -16.16
N SER A 142 12.03 -20.97 -15.40
CA SER A 142 12.16 -20.85 -13.96
C SER A 142 13.44 -20.11 -13.54
N ASN A 143 14.23 -19.63 -14.50
CA ASN A 143 15.45 -18.87 -14.27
C ASN A 143 15.29 -17.45 -14.86
N PRO A 144 15.49 -16.38 -14.09
CA PRO A 144 15.91 -16.36 -12.68
C PRO A 144 14.78 -16.52 -11.65
N ILE A 145 13.54 -16.41 -12.10
CA ILE A 145 12.30 -16.67 -11.35
C ILE A 145 11.34 -17.44 -12.26
N ARG A 146 10.19 -17.91 -11.76
CA ARG A 146 9.16 -18.49 -12.61
C ARG A 146 8.45 -17.38 -13.38
N TRP A 147 8.44 -17.50 -14.69
CA TRP A 147 7.74 -16.58 -15.58
C TRP A 147 7.28 -17.28 -16.86
N PHE A 148 6.23 -16.72 -17.46
CA PHE A 148 5.70 -17.13 -18.75
C PHE A 148 5.44 -15.90 -19.60
N PHE A 149 6.02 -15.85 -20.80
CA PHE A 149 5.77 -14.78 -21.76
C PHE A 149 5.01 -15.34 -22.95
N LYS A 150 3.81 -14.82 -23.20
CA LYS A 150 2.94 -15.30 -24.28
C LYS A 150 2.28 -14.15 -25.04
N ARG A 151 1.83 -14.47 -26.24
CA ARG A 151 0.83 -13.66 -26.95
C ARG A 151 -0.51 -13.84 -26.25
N LEU A 152 -1.23 -12.76 -25.98
CA LEU A 152 -2.55 -12.85 -25.34
C LEU A 152 -3.63 -13.08 -26.43
N PRO A 153 -4.32 -14.23 -26.46
CA PRO A 153 -5.36 -14.50 -27.46
C PRO A 153 -6.53 -13.52 -27.35
N ASP A 154 -7.20 -13.22 -28.47
CA ASP A 154 -8.35 -12.29 -28.48
C ASP A 154 -9.48 -12.72 -27.55
N CYS A 155 -9.69 -14.02 -27.35
CA CYS A 155 -10.71 -14.53 -26.44
C CYS A 155 -10.37 -14.37 -24.94
N GLU A 156 -9.12 -14.04 -24.61
CA GLU A 156 -8.66 -13.73 -23.24
C GLU A 156 -8.57 -12.21 -23.00
N ARG A 157 -8.94 -11.38 -23.98
CA ARG A 157 -8.87 -9.91 -23.87
C ARG A 157 -10.17 -9.35 -23.31
N ASP A 158 -10.07 -8.67 -22.18
CA ASP A 158 -11.16 -7.83 -21.68
C ASP A 158 -11.34 -6.56 -22.53
N ASP A 159 -12.54 -5.97 -22.53
CA ASP A 159 -12.87 -4.77 -23.31
C ASP A 159 -11.95 -3.56 -23.04
N ASN A 160 -11.30 -3.55 -21.88
CA ASN A 160 -10.45 -2.45 -21.40
C ASN A 160 -8.95 -2.67 -21.66
N VAL A 161 -8.53 -3.82 -22.21
CA VAL A 161 -7.10 -4.06 -22.50
C VAL A 161 -6.67 -3.39 -23.81
N PRO A 162 -5.43 -2.88 -23.90
CA PRO A 162 -4.89 -2.36 -25.15
C PRO A 162 -4.89 -3.42 -26.26
N GLN A 163 -5.12 -3.02 -27.51
CA GLN A 163 -5.11 -3.95 -28.65
C GLN A 163 -3.70 -4.47 -29.01
N GLN A 164 -2.65 -3.77 -28.59
CA GLN A 164 -1.26 -4.12 -28.88
C GLN A 164 -0.32 -3.64 -27.77
N GLY A 165 0.87 -4.24 -27.70
CA GLY A 165 1.94 -3.87 -26.78
C GLY A 165 2.28 -4.99 -25.80
N VAL A 166 2.84 -4.62 -24.65
CA VAL A 166 3.27 -5.57 -23.63
C VAL A 166 2.70 -5.21 -22.28
N GLY A 167 1.98 -6.16 -21.67
CA GLY A 167 1.52 -6.11 -20.29
C GLY A 167 2.34 -7.02 -19.38
N VAL A 168 2.21 -6.82 -18.06
CA VAL A 168 2.76 -7.72 -17.06
C VAL A 168 1.68 -8.04 -16.03
N TYR A 169 1.45 -9.32 -15.79
CA TYR A 169 0.58 -9.83 -14.74
C TYR A 169 1.45 -10.43 -13.64
N VAL A 170 1.24 -9.94 -12.42
CA VAL A 170 1.90 -10.47 -11.23
C VAL A 170 0.84 -11.21 -10.43
N ASN A 171 0.87 -12.54 -10.51
CA ASN A 171 -0.09 -13.38 -9.83
C ASN A 171 0.30 -13.49 -8.36
N GLY A 172 -0.64 -13.17 -7.47
CA GLY A 172 -0.42 -13.17 -6.03
C GLY A 172 -0.80 -14.51 -5.39
N PRO A 173 -0.27 -14.83 -4.20
CA PRO A 173 -0.78 -15.95 -3.41
C PRO A 173 -2.22 -15.71 -2.91
N PHE A 174 -2.72 -14.48 -2.99
CA PHE A 174 -4.04 -14.07 -2.47
C PHE A 174 -5.19 -14.30 -3.46
N ASP A 175 -4.88 -14.68 -4.70
CA ASP A 175 -5.89 -14.93 -5.74
C ASP A 175 -6.63 -16.26 -5.48
N GLU A 176 -6.13 -17.11 -4.58
CA GLU A 176 -6.72 -18.41 -4.24
C GLU A 176 -6.68 -18.70 -2.71
N ILE A 177 -7.41 -17.94 -1.90
CA ILE A 177 -7.69 -18.38 -0.52
C ILE A 177 -8.65 -19.57 -0.59
N SER A 178 -8.13 -20.79 -0.39
CA SER A 178 -8.97 -21.98 -0.30
C SER A 178 -9.87 -21.92 0.94
N ILE A 179 -11.09 -22.44 0.83
CA ILE A 179 -12.05 -22.51 1.95
C ILE A 179 -11.43 -23.20 3.17
N ASP A 180 -10.62 -24.24 2.93
CA ASP A 180 -9.97 -25.04 3.97
C ASP A 180 -8.93 -24.26 4.79
N ASN A 181 -8.35 -23.19 4.21
CA ASN A 181 -7.32 -22.38 4.87
C ASN A 181 -7.84 -21.05 5.43
N PHE A 182 -9.07 -20.66 5.12
CA PHE A 182 -9.63 -19.35 5.46
C PHE A 182 -9.57 -19.02 6.95
N GLU A 183 -9.95 -19.96 7.82
CA GLU A 183 -9.94 -19.72 9.27
C GLU A 183 -8.52 -19.51 9.82
N SER A 184 -7.57 -20.32 9.35
CA SER A 184 -6.18 -20.24 9.78
C SER A 184 -5.54 -18.92 9.34
N GLU A 185 -5.75 -18.53 8.08
CA GLU A 185 -5.27 -17.26 7.55
C GLU A 185 -5.92 -16.06 8.23
N SER A 186 -7.24 -16.11 8.47
CA SER A 186 -7.97 -15.07 9.18
C SER A 186 -7.43 -14.84 10.59
N ARG A 187 -7.13 -15.92 11.34
CA ARG A 187 -6.47 -15.81 12.66
C ARG A 187 -5.08 -15.20 12.55
N LYS A 188 -4.26 -15.70 11.62
CA LYS A 188 -2.89 -15.21 11.40
C LYS A 188 -2.86 -13.71 11.07
N ILE A 189 -3.75 -13.25 10.20
CA ILE A 189 -3.86 -11.84 9.82
C ILE A 189 -4.34 -11.01 10.99
N LYS A 190 -5.39 -11.46 11.68
CA LYS A 190 -5.93 -10.76 12.85
C LYS A 190 -4.87 -10.56 13.92
N ASP A 191 -4.13 -11.61 14.26
CA ASP A 191 -3.09 -11.54 15.29
C ASP A 191 -1.91 -10.68 14.81
N GLY A 192 -1.47 -10.83 13.56
CA GLY A 192 -0.40 -10.02 13.01
C GLY A 192 -0.75 -8.53 12.88
N VAL A 193 -1.98 -8.19 12.47
CA VAL A 193 -2.49 -6.82 12.44
C VAL A 193 -2.59 -6.24 13.85
N LYS A 194 -3.01 -7.06 14.83
CA LYS A 194 -3.01 -6.66 16.24
C LYS A 194 -1.62 -6.29 16.71
N ASP A 195 -0.61 -7.12 16.43
CA ASP A 195 0.77 -6.86 16.83
C ASP A 195 1.35 -5.60 16.17
N ILE A 196 1.04 -5.37 14.89
CA ILE A 196 1.43 -4.13 14.19
C ILE A 196 0.80 -2.91 14.85
N LEU A 197 -0.51 -2.96 15.12
CA LEU A 197 -1.24 -1.85 15.74
C LEU A 197 -0.73 -1.54 17.15
N VAL A 198 -0.49 -2.56 17.97
CA VAL A 198 0.15 -2.41 19.30
C VAL A 198 1.50 -1.71 19.16
N SER A 199 2.36 -2.20 18.27
CA SER A 199 3.69 -1.60 18.05
C SER A 199 3.59 -0.14 17.59
N HIS A 200 2.61 0.20 16.76
CA HIS A 200 2.38 1.58 16.32
C HIS A 200 1.90 2.49 17.45
N LEU A 201 0.97 2.02 18.29
CA LEU A 201 0.48 2.77 19.44
C LEU A 201 1.58 3.02 20.48
N GLU A 202 2.43 2.03 20.76
CA GLU A 202 3.58 2.19 21.64
C GLU A 202 4.58 3.23 21.12
N LYS A 203 4.91 3.18 19.82
CA LYS A 203 5.80 4.17 19.20
C LYS A 203 5.18 5.57 19.19
N ALA A 204 3.88 5.68 18.92
CA ALA A 204 3.15 6.93 18.99
C ALA A 204 3.15 7.51 20.41
N SER A 205 2.94 6.66 21.42
CA SER A 205 2.99 7.03 22.83
C SER A 205 4.33 7.68 23.19
N VAL A 206 5.46 7.11 22.76
CA VAL A 206 6.80 7.70 22.99
C VAL A 206 6.93 9.08 22.33
N LYS A 207 6.42 9.24 21.10
CA LYS A 207 6.43 10.54 20.40
C LYS A 207 5.57 11.59 21.11
N PHE A 208 4.48 11.19 21.74
CA PHE A 208 3.54 12.10 22.39
C PHE A 208 3.94 12.56 23.80
N THR A 209 4.97 11.98 24.42
CA THR A 209 5.40 12.32 25.79
C THR A 209 5.69 13.82 25.99
N ASN A 210 6.18 14.51 24.96
CA ASN A 210 6.51 15.93 25.02
C ASN A 210 5.35 16.87 24.67
N TYR A 211 4.14 16.33 24.46
CA TYR A 211 2.98 17.06 23.94
C TYR A 211 1.76 17.00 24.88
N ASN A 212 1.99 16.96 26.20
CA ASN A 212 0.92 16.85 27.21
C ASN A 212 -0.05 18.05 27.18
N ASN A 213 0.41 19.21 26.71
CA ASN A 213 -0.38 20.40 26.49
C ASN A 213 -1.11 20.43 25.13
N CYS A 214 -1.05 19.36 24.33
CA CYS A 214 -1.79 19.19 23.07
C CYS A 214 -2.88 18.10 23.20
N ILE A 215 -3.81 18.05 22.25
CA ILE A 215 -4.62 16.85 21.97
C ILE A 215 -3.77 15.94 21.09
N ARG A 216 -3.63 14.67 21.47
CA ARG A 216 -2.74 13.68 20.84
C ARG A 216 -3.58 12.68 20.09
N ILE A 217 -3.58 12.78 18.77
CA ILE A 217 -4.43 11.97 17.88
C ILE A 217 -3.56 10.96 17.14
N PHE A 218 -3.89 9.68 17.27
CA PHE A 218 -3.34 8.62 16.44
C PHE A 218 -4.33 8.29 15.31
N ILE A 219 -3.85 8.30 14.07
CA ILE A 219 -4.62 7.95 12.89
C ILE A 219 -3.98 6.72 12.25
N THR A 220 -4.80 5.74 11.91
CA THR A 220 -4.34 4.60 11.12
C THR A 220 -5.15 4.38 9.86
N GLU A 221 -4.50 3.92 8.80
CA GLU A 221 -5.11 3.55 7.53
C GLU A 221 -4.66 2.15 7.16
N VAL A 222 -5.54 1.41 6.49
CA VAL A 222 -5.23 0.08 5.97
C VAL A 222 -4.80 0.20 4.52
N TYR A 223 -3.73 -0.49 4.15
CA TYR A 223 -3.20 -0.47 2.78
C TYR A 223 -2.76 -1.87 2.34
N GLY A 224 -3.30 -2.32 1.22
CA GLY A 224 -3.00 -3.60 0.61
C GLY A 224 -4.23 -4.22 -0.04
N GLU A 225 -4.00 -5.22 -0.87
CA GLU A 225 -5.04 -5.91 -1.65
C GLU A 225 -5.54 -7.19 -0.96
N HIS A 226 -5.02 -7.50 0.23
CA HIS A 226 -5.41 -8.71 0.93
C HIS A 226 -6.90 -8.65 1.32
N PRO A 227 -7.75 -9.61 0.91
CA PRO A 227 -9.20 -9.52 1.09
C PRO A 227 -9.65 -9.48 2.55
N LEU A 228 -8.90 -10.12 3.45
CA LEU A 228 -9.14 -10.12 4.90
C LEU A 228 -8.57 -8.89 5.64
N LEU A 229 -7.84 -8.02 4.96
CA LEU A 229 -7.26 -6.82 5.54
C LEU A 229 -8.23 -5.65 5.28
N SER A 230 -8.96 -5.22 6.30
CA SER A 230 -9.97 -4.16 6.17
C SER A 230 -9.97 -3.19 7.36
N HIS A 231 -10.62 -2.05 7.22
CA HIS A 231 -10.76 -1.10 8.32
C HIS A 231 -11.63 -1.67 9.45
N GLU A 232 -12.64 -2.49 9.14
CA GLU A 232 -13.48 -3.19 10.13
C GLU A 232 -12.67 -4.19 10.97
N LEU A 233 -11.59 -4.75 10.42
CA LEU A 233 -10.67 -5.57 11.20
C LEU A 233 -10.00 -4.76 12.33
N ILE A 234 -9.59 -3.52 12.04
CA ILE A 234 -9.02 -2.61 13.04
C ILE A 234 -10.05 -2.31 14.13
N GLU A 235 -11.31 -2.04 13.74
CA GLU A 235 -12.40 -1.79 14.69
C GLU A 235 -12.65 -2.98 15.63
N LYS A 236 -12.55 -4.21 15.11
CA LYS A 236 -12.72 -5.44 15.91
C LYS A 236 -11.53 -5.71 16.83
N ILE A 237 -10.33 -5.34 16.42
CA ILE A 237 -9.10 -5.60 17.17
C ILE A 237 -8.91 -4.58 18.30
N LEU A 238 -9.21 -3.30 18.05
CA LEU A 238 -8.88 -2.20 18.95
C LEU A 238 -9.39 -2.39 20.39
N PRO A 239 -10.62 -2.87 20.65
CA PRO A 239 -11.11 -3.10 22.02
C PRO A 239 -10.30 -4.13 22.82
N SER A 240 -9.51 -4.98 22.14
CA SER A 240 -8.66 -6.00 22.78
C SER A 240 -7.22 -5.52 23.05
N ILE A 241 -6.92 -4.25 22.78
CA ILE A 241 -5.61 -3.64 22.96
C ILE A 241 -5.65 -2.67 24.14
N ASN A 242 -4.61 -2.70 24.97
CA ASN A 242 -4.40 -1.70 26.01
C ASN A 242 -3.91 -0.40 25.37
N GLN A 243 -4.79 0.60 25.24
CA GLN A 243 -4.44 1.91 24.70
C GLN A 243 -3.55 2.70 25.68
N PRO A 244 -2.41 3.26 25.22
CA PRO A 244 -1.61 4.18 26.03
C PRO A 244 -2.41 5.42 26.46
N SER A 245 -2.34 5.80 27.73
CA SER A 245 -3.12 6.91 28.32
C SER A 245 -2.75 8.30 27.78
N ASN A 246 -1.62 8.41 27.06
CA ASN A 246 -1.18 9.62 26.40
C ASN A 246 -1.57 9.69 24.91
N ILE A 247 -2.49 8.84 24.47
CA ILE A 247 -3.18 8.96 23.18
C ILE A 247 -4.63 9.32 23.50
N ASP A 248 -5.02 10.56 23.16
CA ASP A 248 -6.35 11.08 23.51
C ASP A 248 -7.42 10.59 22.52
N GLN A 249 -7.05 10.32 21.26
CA GLN A 249 -8.00 9.83 20.26
C GLN A 249 -7.34 8.86 19.29
N ILE A 250 -8.09 7.83 18.89
CA ILE A 250 -7.71 6.90 17.83
C ILE A 250 -8.73 6.98 16.70
N TRP A 251 -8.24 7.21 15.49
CA TRP A 251 -9.06 7.29 14.28
C TRP A 251 -8.59 6.27 13.24
N VAL A 252 -9.54 5.76 12.47
CA VAL A 252 -9.26 4.95 11.28
C VAL A 252 -9.72 5.69 10.03
N GLY A 253 -8.82 5.80 9.06
CA GLY A 253 -9.14 6.28 7.71
C GLY A 253 -9.43 5.11 6.77
N TYR A 254 -10.46 5.25 5.94
CA TYR A 254 -10.85 4.25 4.96
C TYR A 254 -11.39 4.90 3.68
N PRO A 255 -11.22 4.25 2.51
CA PRO A 255 -11.81 4.74 1.27
C PRO A 255 -13.33 4.48 1.29
N ARG A 256 -14.11 5.51 0.93
CA ARG A 256 -15.54 5.42 0.64
C ARG A 256 -15.74 5.69 -0.84
N TRP A 257 -16.03 4.64 -1.60
CA TRP A 257 -16.32 4.71 -3.02
C TRP A 257 -17.52 5.63 -3.27
N THR A 258 -17.32 6.64 -4.13
CA THR A 258 -18.36 7.58 -4.57
C THR A 258 -18.95 7.14 -5.91
N ILE A 259 -18.11 6.56 -6.78
CA ILE A 259 -18.45 5.87 -8.02
C ILE A 259 -17.44 4.73 -8.27
N GLU A 260 -17.64 3.90 -9.29
CA GLU A 260 -16.84 2.70 -9.57
C GLU A 260 -15.32 2.92 -9.65
N ASN A 261 -14.88 4.13 -10.01
CA ASN A 261 -13.46 4.47 -10.16
C ASN A 261 -12.97 5.62 -9.28
N ASP A 262 -13.84 6.17 -8.42
CA ASP A 262 -13.54 7.33 -7.58
C ASP A 262 -14.01 7.11 -6.14
N TYR A 263 -13.30 7.69 -5.20
CA TYR A 263 -13.59 7.53 -3.79
C TYR A 263 -13.12 8.74 -3.00
N GLU A 264 -13.78 8.96 -1.86
CA GLU A 264 -13.32 9.91 -0.86
C GLU A 264 -12.72 9.15 0.33
N LYS A 265 -11.64 9.66 0.91
CA LYS A 265 -11.20 9.16 2.21
C LYS A 265 -12.22 9.59 3.27
N VAL A 266 -12.54 8.73 4.23
CA VAL A 266 -13.41 9.07 5.37
C VAL A 266 -12.73 8.61 6.65
N TYR A 267 -12.96 9.35 7.74
CA TYR A 267 -12.37 9.04 9.04
C TYR A 267 -13.43 8.74 10.09
N LYS A 268 -13.21 7.68 10.87
CA LYS A 268 -14.06 7.29 11.99
C LYS A 268 -13.24 7.25 13.27
N ILE A 269 -13.77 7.86 14.32
CA ILE A 269 -13.17 7.78 15.65
C ILE A 269 -13.52 6.43 16.28
N LEU A 270 -12.51 5.75 16.79
CA LEU A 270 -12.63 4.42 17.41
C LEU A 270 -12.49 4.47 18.93
N SER A 271 -11.76 5.45 19.46
CA SER A 271 -11.55 5.62 20.90
C SER A 271 -11.32 7.10 21.26
N LYS A 272 -11.77 7.47 22.46
CA LYS A 272 -11.65 8.79 23.11
C LYS A 272 -11.18 8.61 24.54
#